data_AF-A0A9P9DJ75-F1
#
_entry.id   AF-A0A9P9DJ75-F1
#
_cell.length_a   1.000
_cell.length_b   1.000
_cell.length_c   1.000
_cell.angle_alpha   90.00
_cell.angle_beta   90.00
_cell.angle_gamma   90.00
#
_symmetry.space_group_name_H-M   'P 1'
#
loop_
_entity.id
_entity.type
_entity.pdbx_description
1 polymer ?
#
loop_
_entity_poly.entity_id
_entity_poly.type
_entity_poly.pdbx_seq_one_letter_code
_entity_poly.pdbx_strand_id
1 'polypeptide(L)'
;MYLSDYLPPALIEYSNPPTNVVGAGIFLYYVIVSLFLVGHSLSFLRTRYEKFPQNVGRRSTKALVVFGFVSFVNLSRHMLNFLLKSYLFWRANKILYKPAELSDDDVVGPWRWMKESCLFEDFAKELVQDGPSSVVTQVALLVTWFWNVRLSQEAQLNGISSNALGPFVVLGQLLPISFTSTLFFIFIRLSPFQRRGGAGAQASVAPSPLSTQGFTSLPLLVTTAAFATIAINIPTFRDSPQLIPLVLATRLFLLLPYFSFSGIRPTDRINSAWAVGFGVIMINFRAAIGNGNVWDVLNALQSGPQSVKALGRDAVIALALAGWLKLEEVVL
;
A
#
# COMPACT_ATOMS: atom_id res chain seq x y z
N MET A 1 -6.16 -22.80 19.53
CA MET A 1 -7.40 -22.02 19.74
C MET A 1 -7.64 -21.26 18.45
N TYR A 2 -8.64 -21.66 17.69
CA TYR A 2 -8.85 -21.14 16.33
C TYR A 2 -9.86 -20.00 16.38
N LEU A 3 -9.68 -18.97 15.56
CA LEU A 3 -10.67 -17.87 15.41
C LEU A 3 -12.05 -18.40 14.96
N SER A 4 -12.09 -19.56 14.31
CA SER A 4 -13.32 -20.29 13.99
C SER A 4 -14.13 -20.69 15.22
N ASP A 5 -13.50 -20.83 16.38
CA ASP A 5 -14.18 -21.26 17.61
C ASP A 5 -15.03 -20.13 18.21
N TYR A 6 -14.83 -18.89 17.76
CA TYR A 6 -15.46 -17.67 18.27
C TYR A 6 -16.39 -16.97 17.28
N LEU A 7 -16.35 -17.34 16.01
CA LEU A 7 -17.20 -16.75 14.99
C LEU A 7 -18.55 -17.48 14.95
N PRO A 8 -19.67 -16.76 14.74
CA PRO A 8 -20.97 -17.40 14.54
C PRO A 8 -20.87 -18.41 13.38
N PRO A 9 -21.45 -19.62 13.50
CA PRO A 9 -21.38 -20.66 12.46
C PRO A 9 -21.79 -20.15 11.07
N ALA A 10 -22.81 -19.30 11.02
CA ALA A 10 -23.26 -18.65 9.79
C ALA A 10 -22.17 -17.79 9.14
N LEU A 11 -21.37 -17.05 9.93
CA LEU A 11 -20.31 -16.20 9.38
C LEU A 11 -19.19 -17.04 8.76
N ILE A 12 -18.91 -18.21 9.34
CA ILE A 12 -17.92 -19.17 8.82
C ILE A 12 -18.39 -19.73 7.48
N GLU A 13 -19.66 -20.07 7.35
CA GLU A 13 -20.26 -20.57 6.11
C GLU A 13 -20.22 -19.53 4.97
N TYR A 14 -20.47 -18.25 5.27
CA TYR A 14 -20.45 -17.16 4.28
C TYR A 14 -19.05 -16.60 3.96
N SER A 15 -18.03 -16.99 4.73
CA SER A 15 -16.66 -16.48 4.56
C SER A 15 -15.70 -17.50 3.96
N ASN A 16 -16.13 -18.76 3.77
CA ASN A 16 -15.31 -19.82 3.20
C ASN A 16 -15.93 -20.36 1.90
N PRO A 17 -15.13 -20.79 0.92
CA PRO A 17 -15.65 -21.52 -0.23
C PRO A 17 -16.44 -22.76 0.20
N PRO A 18 -17.51 -23.11 -0.52
CA PRO A 18 -17.92 -22.62 -1.83
C PRO A 18 -18.79 -21.34 -1.82
N THR A 19 -19.06 -20.74 -0.66
CA THR A 19 -19.98 -19.62 -0.48
C THR A 19 -19.32 -18.40 0.16
N ASN A 20 -18.11 -18.04 -0.29
CA ASN A 20 -17.35 -16.88 0.18
C ASN A 20 -17.93 -15.54 -0.31
N VAL A 21 -19.18 -15.26 0.06
CA VAL A 21 -19.90 -14.03 -0.29
C VAL A 21 -19.24 -12.81 0.36
N VAL A 22 -18.75 -12.96 1.59
CA VAL A 22 -18.08 -11.88 2.33
C VAL A 22 -16.80 -11.47 1.61
N GLY A 23 -15.93 -12.44 1.27
CA GLY A 23 -14.69 -12.17 0.55
C GLY A 23 -14.93 -11.56 -0.83
N ALA A 24 -15.88 -12.09 -1.59
CA ALA A 24 -16.27 -11.54 -2.89
C ALA A 24 -16.78 -10.10 -2.79
N GLY A 25 -17.64 -9.83 -1.79
CA GLY A 25 -18.19 -8.49 -1.53
C GLY A 25 -17.10 -7.48 -1.15
N ILE A 26 -16.18 -7.87 -0.26
CA ILE A 26 -15.02 -7.04 0.10
C ILE A 26 -14.17 -6.78 -1.14
N PHE A 27 -13.86 -7.79 -1.95
CA PHE A 27 -13.06 -7.63 -3.16
C PHE A 27 -13.66 -6.60 -4.13
N LEU A 28 -14.95 -6.72 -4.45
CA LEU A 28 -15.64 -5.75 -5.30
C LEU A 28 -15.69 -4.36 -4.68
N TYR A 29 -15.94 -4.28 -3.38
CA TYR A 29 -15.93 -3.01 -2.66
C TYR A 29 -14.57 -2.31 -2.78
N TYR A 30 -13.47 -3.04 -2.59
CA TYR A 30 -12.10 -2.52 -2.77
C TYR A 30 -11.89 -1.96 -4.17
N VAL A 31 -12.32 -2.67 -5.22
CA VAL A 31 -12.18 -2.23 -6.61
C VAL A 31 -13.00 -0.95 -6.86
N ILE A 32 -14.28 -0.94 -6.49
CA ILE A 32 -15.18 0.20 -6.71
C ILE A 32 -14.67 1.45 -5.99
N VAL A 33 -14.32 1.32 -4.69
CA VAL A 33 -13.82 2.43 -3.89
C VAL A 33 -12.50 2.95 -4.45
N SER A 34 -11.59 2.06 -4.88
CA SER A 34 -10.33 2.47 -5.50
C SER A 34 -10.56 3.27 -6.78
N LEU A 35 -11.40 2.79 -7.69
CA LEU A 35 -11.70 3.48 -8.94
C LEU A 35 -12.36 4.84 -8.70
N PHE A 36 -13.32 4.90 -7.77
CA PHE A 36 -13.96 6.15 -7.37
C PHE A 36 -12.93 7.15 -6.83
N LEU A 37 -12.07 6.75 -5.89
CA LEU A 37 -11.09 7.64 -5.28
C LEU A 37 -10.01 8.09 -6.28
N VAL A 38 -9.59 7.22 -7.21
CA VAL A 38 -8.67 7.61 -8.29
C VAL A 38 -9.33 8.63 -9.22
N GLY A 39 -10.55 8.35 -9.69
CA GLY A 39 -11.30 9.27 -10.55
C GLY A 39 -11.53 10.62 -9.87
N HIS A 40 -11.93 10.61 -8.60
CA HIS A 40 -12.09 11.81 -7.78
C HIS A 40 -10.77 12.58 -7.65
N SER A 41 -9.66 11.91 -7.30
CA SER A 41 -8.36 12.55 -7.13
C SER A 41 -7.84 13.14 -8.44
N LEU A 42 -7.97 12.43 -9.56
CA LEU A 42 -7.57 12.93 -10.88
C LEU A 42 -8.41 14.12 -11.32
N SER A 43 -9.73 14.07 -11.13
CA SER A 43 -10.64 15.19 -11.42
C SER A 43 -10.26 16.43 -10.60
N PHE A 44 -10.03 16.24 -9.31
CA PHE A 44 -9.62 17.29 -8.39
C PHE A 44 -8.26 17.91 -8.77
N LEU A 45 -7.27 17.08 -9.11
CA LEU A 45 -5.96 17.52 -9.56
C LEU A 45 -6.05 18.29 -10.89
N ARG A 46 -6.89 17.84 -11.82
CA ARG A 46 -7.13 18.51 -13.10
C ARG A 46 -7.69 19.91 -12.90
N THR A 47 -8.75 20.06 -12.08
CA THR A 47 -9.34 21.38 -11.79
C THR A 47 -8.31 22.34 -11.18
N ARG A 48 -7.38 21.84 -10.36
CA ARG A 48 -6.29 22.66 -9.81
C ARG A 48 -5.24 23.01 -10.86
N TYR A 49 -4.86 22.05 -11.70
CA TYR A 49 -3.91 22.28 -12.78
C TYR A 49 -4.39 23.36 -13.75
N GLU A 50 -5.68 23.37 -14.11
CA GLU A 50 -6.29 24.38 -14.99
C GLU A 50 -6.25 25.79 -14.38
N LYS A 51 -6.28 25.90 -13.04
CA LYS A 51 -6.20 27.17 -12.30
C LYS A 51 -4.77 27.61 -11.99
N PHE A 52 -3.77 26.78 -12.24
CA PHE A 52 -2.38 27.03 -11.83
C PHE A 52 -1.63 27.86 -12.90
N PRO A 53 -0.90 28.93 -12.53
CA PRO A 53 -0.19 29.77 -13.49
C PRO A 53 0.89 28.98 -14.25
N GLN A 54 0.93 29.18 -15.58
CA GLN A 54 1.58 28.29 -16.53
C GLN A 54 3.11 28.19 -16.44
N ASN A 55 3.80 29.04 -15.66
CA ASN A 55 5.25 29.24 -15.79
C ASN A 55 6.10 28.73 -14.62
N VAL A 56 5.51 28.20 -13.53
CA VAL A 56 6.27 27.73 -12.36
C VAL A 56 6.13 26.21 -12.21
N GLY A 57 7.25 25.46 -12.24
CA GLY A 57 7.30 24.05 -11.81
C GLY A 57 6.80 22.97 -12.78
N ARG A 58 6.44 23.29 -14.04
CA ARG A 58 5.87 22.32 -15.01
C ARG A 58 6.72 21.08 -15.28
N ARG A 59 8.06 21.18 -15.29
CA ARG A 59 8.94 20.04 -15.60
C ARG A 59 8.87 18.95 -14.51
N SER A 60 8.81 19.37 -13.25
CA SER A 60 8.69 18.47 -12.08
C SER A 60 7.35 17.75 -12.10
N THR A 61 6.25 18.46 -12.33
CA THR A 61 4.90 17.86 -12.41
C THR A 61 4.77 16.84 -13.53
N LYS A 62 5.38 17.08 -14.70
CA LYS A 62 5.38 16.12 -15.82
C LYS A 62 6.06 14.80 -15.45
N ALA A 63 7.21 14.86 -14.77
CA ALA A 63 7.91 13.65 -14.33
C ALA A 63 7.07 12.85 -13.34
N LEU A 64 6.41 13.52 -12.38
CA LEU A 64 5.46 12.88 -11.47
C LEU A 64 4.32 12.20 -12.24
N VAL A 65 3.70 12.86 -13.21
CA VAL A 65 2.64 12.24 -14.03
C VAL A 65 3.14 10.96 -14.72
N VAL A 66 4.36 10.96 -15.22
CA VAL A 66 4.98 9.76 -15.82
C VAL A 66 5.17 8.65 -14.77
N PHE A 67 5.72 8.94 -13.59
CA PHE A 67 5.83 7.97 -12.50
C PHE A 67 4.47 7.38 -12.12
N GLY A 68 3.45 8.22 -12.00
CA GLY A 68 2.10 7.81 -11.66
C GLY A 68 1.49 6.91 -12.72
N PHE A 69 1.64 7.27 -14.00
CA PHE A 69 1.18 6.46 -15.12
C PHE A 69 1.87 5.09 -15.17
N VAL A 70 3.20 5.06 -15.06
CA VAL A 70 3.98 3.81 -15.05
C VAL A 70 3.57 2.91 -13.88
N SER A 71 3.41 3.48 -12.68
CA SER A 71 2.95 2.75 -11.50
C SER A 71 1.55 2.16 -11.70
N PHE A 72 0.60 2.96 -12.19
CA PHE A 72 -0.77 2.52 -12.45
C PHE A 72 -0.85 1.41 -13.50
N VAL A 73 -0.12 1.55 -14.62
CA VAL A 73 -0.07 0.52 -15.68
C VAL A 73 0.56 -0.77 -15.15
N ASN A 74 1.66 -0.67 -14.40
CA ASN A 74 2.34 -1.83 -13.84
C ASN A 74 1.43 -2.61 -12.88
N LEU A 75 0.74 -1.92 -11.97
CA LEU A 75 -0.26 -2.54 -11.08
C LEU A 75 -1.37 -3.20 -11.87
N SER A 76 -2.01 -2.43 -12.77
CA SER A 76 -3.19 -2.89 -13.51
C SER A 76 -2.87 -4.16 -14.29
N ARG A 77 -1.70 -4.21 -14.93
CA ARG A 77 -1.22 -5.41 -15.63
C ARG A 77 -1.07 -6.61 -14.71
N HIS A 78 -0.39 -6.46 -13.57
CA HIS A 78 -0.13 -7.59 -12.67
C HIS A 78 -1.37 -8.09 -11.93
N MET A 79 -2.22 -7.17 -11.47
CA MET A 79 -3.50 -7.54 -10.84
C MET A 79 -4.45 -8.19 -11.84
N LEU A 80 -4.57 -7.67 -13.06
CA LEU A 80 -5.38 -8.30 -14.10
C LEU A 80 -4.87 -9.71 -14.43
N ASN A 81 -3.55 -9.90 -14.54
CA ASN A 81 -2.97 -11.22 -14.78
C ASN A 81 -3.21 -12.18 -13.61
N PHE A 82 -3.16 -11.72 -12.37
CA PHE A 82 -3.51 -12.52 -11.20
C PHE A 82 -4.97 -12.98 -11.25
N LEU A 83 -5.90 -12.05 -11.48
CA LEU A 83 -7.33 -12.34 -11.57
C LEU A 83 -7.65 -13.29 -12.72
N LEU A 84 -7.05 -13.05 -13.89
CA LEU A 84 -7.22 -13.91 -15.07
C LEU A 84 -6.71 -15.33 -14.80
N LYS A 85 -5.54 -15.48 -14.17
CA LYS A 85 -5.00 -16.80 -13.80
C LYS A 85 -5.90 -17.52 -12.82
N SER A 86 -6.36 -16.84 -11.77
CA SER A 86 -7.28 -17.42 -10.79
C SER A 86 -8.60 -17.86 -11.44
N TYR A 87 -9.18 -17.02 -12.31
CA TYR A 87 -10.40 -17.35 -13.04
C TYR A 87 -10.23 -18.56 -13.97
N LEU A 88 -9.15 -18.58 -14.77
CA LEU A 88 -8.86 -19.68 -15.68
C LEU A 88 -8.61 -21.00 -14.93
N PHE A 89 -7.90 -20.94 -13.80
CA PHE A 89 -7.67 -22.10 -12.94
C PHE A 89 -8.98 -22.64 -12.36
N TRP A 90 -9.81 -21.77 -11.80
CA TRP A 90 -11.14 -22.15 -11.31
C TRP A 90 -11.99 -22.78 -12.42
N ARG A 91 -12.02 -22.17 -13.61
CA ARG A 91 -12.79 -22.67 -14.75
C ARG A 91 -12.29 -24.04 -15.22
N ALA A 92 -10.97 -24.23 -15.32
CA ALA A 92 -10.39 -25.52 -15.70
C ALA A 92 -10.75 -26.63 -14.72
N ASN A 93 -10.71 -26.36 -13.41
CA ASN A 93 -11.11 -27.33 -12.39
C ASN A 93 -12.60 -27.68 -12.49
N LYS A 94 -13.47 -26.73 -12.83
CA LYS A 94 -14.90 -27.02 -13.06
C LYS A 94 -15.13 -27.94 -14.25
N ILE A 95 -14.45 -27.67 -15.37
CA ILE A 95 -14.53 -28.50 -16.58
C ILE A 95 -14.06 -29.93 -16.29
N LEU A 96 -12.96 -30.09 -15.56
CA LEU A 96 -12.37 -31.41 -15.30
C LEU A 96 -13.16 -32.25 -14.29
N TYR A 97 -13.64 -31.65 -13.20
CA TYR A 97 -14.22 -32.40 -12.09
C TYR A 97 -15.75 -32.39 -12.06
N LYS A 98 -16.40 -31.42 -12.72
CA LYS A 98 -17.85 -31.21 -12.66
C LYS A 98 -18.43 -30.77 -14.02
N PRO A 99 -18.22 -31.54 -15.11
CA PRO A 99 -18.66 -31.14 -16.45
C PRO A 99 -20.19 -31.01 -16.56
N ALA A 100 -20.95 -31.77 -15.76
CA ALA A 100 -22.42 -31.73 -15.75
C ALA A 100 -23.01 -30.47 -15.06
N GLU A 101 -22.20 -29.68 -14.35
CA GLU A 101 -22.65 -28.43 -13.69
C GLU A 101 -22.45 -27.18 -14.58
N LEU A 102 -21.91 -27.33 -15.79
CA LEU A 102 -21.72 -26.26 -16.78
C LEU A 102 -22.99 -26.14 -17.63
N SER A 103 -23.95 -25.33 -17.17
CA SER A 103 -25.10 -24.90 -17.98
C SER A 103 -24.71 -23.71 -18.86
N ASP A 104 -25.30 -23.59 -20.06
CA ASP A 104 -25.04 -22.47 -21.01
C ASP A 104 -25.32 -21.05 -20.44
N ASP A 105 -25.98 -20.93 -19.29
CA ASP A 105 -26.19 -19.66 -18.54
C ASP A 105 -24.94 -19.15 -17.76
N ASP A 106 -23.75 -19.66 -18.09
CA ASP A 106 -22.45 -19.35 -17.47
C ASP A 106 -21.96 -17.89 -17.60
N VAL A 107 -22.81 -16.97 -18.08
CA VAL A 107 -22.65 -15.51 -17.93
C VAL A 107 -22.58 -15.11 -16.44
N VAL A 108 -23.07 -15.96 -15.52
CA VAL A 108 -22.89 -15.84 -14.05
C VAL A 108 -21.46 -16.22 -13.57
N GLY A 109 -20.59 -16.64 -14.49
CA GLY A 109 -19.25 -17.17 -14.25
C GLY A 109 -18.34 -16.32 -13.34
N PRO A 110 -18.21 -15.00 -13.53
CA PRO A 110 -17.32 -14.19 -12.70
C PRO A 110 -17.79 -14.06 -11.24
N TRP A 111 -19.10 -13.88 -11.01
CA TRP A 111 -19.64 -13.79 -9.65
C TRP A 111 -19.51 -15.13 -8.91
N ARG A 112 -19.81 -16.24 -9.60
CA ARG A 112 -19.63 -17.58 -9.04
C ARG A 112 -18.16 -17.87 -8.73
N TRP A 113 -17.25 -17.54 -9.63
CA TRP A 113 -15.81 -17.64 -9.41
C TRP A 113 -15.37 -16.86 -8.15
N MET A 114 -15.79 -15.61 -7.99
CA MET A 114 -15.41 -14.81 -6.82
C MET A 114 -15.90 -15.42 -5.50
N LYS A 115 -17.11 -16.00 -5.47
CA LYS A 115 -17.65 -16.68 -4.26
C LYS A 115 -16.97 -18.02 -3.97
N GLU A 116 -16.51 -18.72 -5.00
CA GLU A 116 -15.92 -20.05 -4.85
C GLU A 116 -14.39 -20.01 -4.70
N SER A 117 -13.77 -18.84 -4.81
CA SER A 117 -12.33 -18.63 -4.67
C SER A 117 -11.96 -17.91 -3.37
N CYS A 118 -10.73 -18.12 -2.90
CA CYS A 118 -10.15 -17.44 -1.75
C CYS A 118 -9.21 -16.30 -2.20
N LEU A 119 -9.65 -15.42 -3.11
CA LEU A 119 -8.76 -14.46 -3.80
C LEU A 119 -7.78 -13.71 -2.89
N PHE A 120 -8.24 -13.23 -1.73
CA PHE A 120 -7.39 -12.52 -0.78
C PHE A 120 -6.36 -13.42 -0.10
N GLU A 121 -6.75 -14.63 0.27
CA GLU A 121 -5.87 -15.60 0.91
C GLU A 121 -4.85 -16.15 -0.10
N ASP A 122 -5.30 -16.47 -1.31
CA ASP A 122 -4.42 -16.92 -2.40
C ASP A 122 -3.39 -15.83 -2.74
N PHE A 123 -3.84 -14.57 -2.83
CA PHE A 123 -2.94 -13.43 -3.03
C PHE A 123 -1.94 -13.29 -1.89
N ALA A 124 -2.39 -13.37 -0.63
CA ALA A 124 -1.52 -13.28 0.54
C ALA A 124 -0.52 -14.43 0.61
N LYS A 125 -0.93 -15.65 0.28
CA LYS A 125 -0.07 -16.84 0.23
C LYS A 125 0.98 -16.72 -0.86
N GLU A 126 0.61 -16.24 -2.06
CA GLU A 126 1.60 -15.99 -3.12
C GLU A 126 2.69 -14.99 -2.68
N LEU A 127 2.34 -13.97 -1.90
CA LEU A 127 3.31 -12.98 -1.40
C LEU A 127 4.38 -13.58 -0.46
N VAL A 128 4.06 -14.67 0.24
CA VAL A 128 4.95 -15.33 1.20
C VAL A 128 5.20 -16.81 0.87
N GLN A 129 5.03 -17.18 -0.41
CA GLN A 129 5.08 -18.57 -0.86
C GLN A 129 6.44 -19.21 -0.60
N ASP A 130 7.51 -18.47 -0.89
CA ASP A 130 8.90 -18.86 -0.69
C ASP A 130 9.72 -17.77 0.02
N GLY A 131 10.97 -18.11 0.36
CA GLY A 131 11.90 -17.20 1.03
C GLY A 131 12.12 -15.89 0.26
N PRO A 132 12.52 -15.94 -1.03
CA PRO A 132 12.71 -14.73 -1.85
C PRO A 132 11.46 -13.85 -1.94
N SER A 133 10.28 -14.42 -2.19
CA SER A 133 9.01 -13.68 -2.24
C SER A 133 8.69 -13.01 -0.92
N SER A 134 8.92 -13.71 0.19
CA SER A 134 8.74 -13.16 1.54
C SER A 134 9.65 -11.95 1.79
N VAL A 135 10.91 -12.02 1.36
CA VAL A 135 11.85 -10.89 1.44
C VAL A 135 11.38 -9.71 0.60
N VAL A 136 10.96 -9.93 -0.65
CA VAL A 136 10.42 -8.88 -1.52
C VAL A 136 9.21 -8.21 -0.87
N THR A 137 8.28 -9.01 -0.35
CA THR A 137 7.06 -8.53 0.33
C THR A 137 7.39 -7.67 1.54
N GLN A 138 8.34 -8.09 2.38
CA GLN A 138 8.75 -7.32 3.55
C GLN A 138 9.42 -6.00 3.19
N VAL A 139 10.30 -6.01 2.19
CA VAL A 139 10.93 -4.79 1.66
C VAL A 139 9.86 -3.82 1.18
N ALA A 140 8.89 -4.31 0.40
CA ALA A 140 7.81 -3.47 -0.10
C ALA A 140 6.91 -2.92 1.00
N LEU A 141 6.58 -3.72 2.02
CA LEU A 141 5.84 -3.26 3.20
C LEU A 141 6.59 -2.17 3.96
N LEU A 142 7.91 -2.32 4.13
CA LEU A 142 8.73 -1.31 4.81
C LEU A 142 8.86 -0.02 3.98
N VAL A 143 9.07 -0.13 2.67
CA VAL A 143 9.06 1.02 1.76
C VAL A 143 7.71 1.75 1.86
N THR A 144 6.60 0.99 1.90
CA THR A 144 5.26 1.56 2.09
C THR A 144 5.12 2.29 3.43
N TRP A 145 5.62 1.70 4.52
CA TRP A 145 5.64 2.32 5.84
C TRP A 145 6.36 3.68 5.82
N PHE A 146 7.57 3.73 5.27
CA PHE A 146 8.32 4.99 5.21
C PHE A 146 7.71 6.03 4.30
N TRP A 147 7.06 5.62 3.21
CA TRP A 147 6.26 6.53 2.42
C TRP A 147 5.11 7.12 3.23
N ASN A 148 4.37 6.32 3.99
CA ASN A 148 3.30 6.85 4.84
C ASN A 148 3.81 7.85 5.89
N VAL A 149 4.99 7.58 6.48
CA VAL A 149 5.70 8.53 7.35
C VAL A 149 6.02 9.82 6.60
N ARG A 150 6.60 9.73 5.40
CA ARG A 150 6.95 10.90 4.59
C ARG A 150 5.70 11.70 4.18
N LEU A 151 4.65 11.04 3.69
CA LEU A 151 3.40 11.70 3.27
C LEU A 151 2.76 12.46 4.43
N SER A 152 2.74 11.87 5.63
CA SER A 152 2.25 12.53 6.85
C SER A 152 3.07 13.77 7.20
N GLN A 153 4.41 13.69 7.12
CA GLN A 153 5.29 14.84 7.37
C GLN A 153 5.10 15.95 6.35
N GLU A 154 5.07 15.61 5.06
CA GLU A 154 4.84 16.57 3.99
C GLU A 154 3.46 17.23 4.12
N ALA A 155 2.43 16.48 4.54
CA ALA A 155 1.12 17.04 4.82
C ALA A 155 1.17 18.09 5.94
N GLN A 156 1.89 17.81 7.02
CA GLN A 156 2.06 18.75 8.14
C GLN A 156 2.87 19.99 7.73
N LEU A 157 4.00 19.79 7.04
CA LEU A 157 4.89 20.88 6.59
C LEU A 157 4.17 21.82 5.63
N ASN A 158 3.28 21.29 4.79
CA ASN A 158 2.49 22.08 3.83
C ASN A 158 1.11 22.51 4.38
N GLY A 159 0.81 22.26 5.66
CA GLY A 159 -0.45 22.66 6.28
C GLY A 159 -1.70 22.04 5.64
N ILE A 160 -1.59 20.83 5.10
CA ILE A 160 -2.68 20.12 4.43
C ILE A 160 -3.69 19.62 5.48
N SER A 161 -4.96 19.98 5.30
CA SER A 161 -6.01 19.53 6.22
C SER A 161 -6.28 18.03 6.12
N SER A 162 -6.72 17.41 7.21
CA SER A 162 -7.04 15.98 7.26
C SER A 162 -8.07 15.57 6.20
N ASN A 163 -9.02 16.45 5.89
CA ASN A 163 -10.04 16.20 4.85
C ASN A 163 -9.42 16.12 3.44
N ALA A 164 -8.42 16.95 3.16
CA ALA A 164 -7.72 16.91 1.87
C ALA A 164 -6.73 15.74 1.79
N LEU A 165 -6.18 15.30 2.92
CA LEU A 165 -5.27 14.16 3.03
C LEU A 165 -6.01 12.82 2.96
N GLY A 166 -7.26 12.75 3.44
CA GLY A 166 -8.08 11.55 3.57
C GLY A 166 -8.11 10.67 2.31
N PRO A 167 -8.42 11.20 1.11
CA PRO A 167 -8.41 10.41 -0.12
C PRO A 167 -7.07 9.72 -0.39
N PHE A 168 -5.94 10.39 -0.14
CA PHE A 168 -4.60 9.81 -0.34
C PHE A 168 -4.26 8.75 0.71
N VAL A 169 -4.72 8.92 1.95
CA VAL A 169 -4.55 7.90 3.01
C VAL A 169 -5.29 6.63 2.65
N VAL A 170 -6.55 6.76 2.22
CA VAL A 170 -7.35 5.60 1.81
C VAL A 170 -6.75 4.97 0.56
N LEU A 171 -6.39 5.75 -0.46
CA LEU A 171 -5.69 5.23 -1.64
C LEU A 171 -4.39 4.51 -1.28
N GLY A 172 -3.62 4.98 -0.30
CA GLY A 172 -2.40 4.32 0.16
C GLY A 172 -2.62 2.95 0.80
N GLN A 173 -3.85 2.67 1.26
CA GLN A 173 -4.22 1.34 1.77
C GLN A 173 -4.70 0.39 0.66
N LEU A 174 -5.32 0.94 -0.39
CA LEU A 174 -5.96 0.15 -1.45
C LEU A 174 -5.04 -0.06 -2.66
N LEU A 175 -4.15 0.89 -2.93
CA LEU A 175 -3.35 0.97 -4.15
C LEU A 175 -1.84 0.97 -3.87
N PRO A 176 -1.01 0.76 -4.91
CA PRO A 176 0.43 0.88 -4.86
C PRO A 176 0.88 2.19 -4.24
N ILE A 177 1.88 2.13 -3.37
CA ILE A 177 2.32 3.31 -2.64
C ILE A 177 3.00 4.31 -3.56
N SER A 178 3.68 3.86 -4.62
CA SER A 178 4.29 4.77 -5.59
C SER A 178 3.25 5.60 -6.35
N PHE A 179 2.11 5.02 -6.71
CA PHE A 179 1.03 5.73 -7.38
C PHE A 179 0.40 6.78 -6.45
N THR A 180 0.01 6.36 -5.25
CA THR A 180 -0.58 7.24 -4.23
C THR A 180 0.35 8.39 -3.88
N SER A 181 1.63 8.09 -3.63
CA SER A 181 2.64 9.10 -3.31
C SER A 181 2.77 10.10 -4.46
N THR A 182 2.85 9.62 -5.70
CA THR A 182 2.90 10.50 -6.87
C THR A 182 1.72 11.46 -6.93
N LEU A 183 0.48 10.96 -6.79
CA LEU A 183 -0.71 11.82 -6.82
C LEU A 183 -0.68 12.86 -5.70
N PHE A 184 -0.20 12.48 -4.51
CA PHE A 184 -0.05 13.38 -3.39
C PHE A 184 1.01 14.47 -3.64
N PHE A 185 2.16 14.13 -4.20
CA PHE A 185 3.16 15.15 -4.57
C PHE A 185 2.66 16.07 -5.68
N ILE A 186 1.91 15.57 -6.66
CA ILE A 186 1.24 16.44 -7.65
C ILE A 186 0.26 17.37 -6.92
N PHE A 187 -0.53 16.85 -5.97
CA PHE A 187 -1.43 17.65 -5.17
C PHE A 187 -0.72 18.78 -4.43
N ILE A 188 0.41 18.50 -3.77
CA ILE A 188 1.21 19.52 -3.07
C ILE A 188 1.68 20.58 -4.06
N ARG A 189 2.25 20.16 -5.20
CA ARG A 189 2.80 21.09 -6.21
C ARG A 189 1.75 21.99 -6.84
N LEU A 190 0.52 21.51 -6.97
CA LEU A 190 -0.62 22.29 -7.49
C LEU A 190 -1.38 23.05 -6.41
N SER A 191 -1.02 22.87 -5.14
CA SER A 191 -1.64 23.60 -4.04
C SER A 191 -1.04 25.01 -3.98
N PRO A 192 -1.86 26.08 -3.93
CA PRO A 192 -1.38 27.46 -3.85
C PRO A 192 -0.78 27.82 -2.47
N PHE A 193 -0.42 26.82 -1.65
CA PHE A 193 0.04 27.07 -0.29
C PHE A 193 1.41 27.77 -0.32
N GLN A 194 1.38 29.00 0.18
CA GLN A 194 2.54 29.83 0.47
C GLN A 194 3.58 28.97 1.21
N ARG A 195 4.73 28.72 0.58
CA ARG A 195 5.97 28.55 1.32
C ARG A 195 6.02 29.73 2.30
N ARG A 196 5.85 29.48 3.60
CA ARG A 196 6.01 30.44 4.72
C ARG A 196 7.46 30.93 4.80
N GLY A 197 7.93 31.54 3.73
CA GLY A 197 9.30 32.03 3.52
C GLY A 197 9.34 33.39 2.83
N GLY A 198 8.19 34.05 2.66
CA GLY A 198 8.17 35.50 2.47
C GLY A 198 8.46 36.14 3.82
N ALA A 199 9.69 36.64 4.00
CA ALA A 199 10.13 37.40 5.16
C ALA A 199 9.09 38.47 5.54
N GLY A 200 8.37 38.27 6.64
CA GLY A 200 7.44 39.30 7.15
C GLY A 200 6.28 38.79 8.00
N ALA A 201 5.85 37.54 7.88
CA ALA A 201 4.72 37.03 8.68
C ALA A 201 5.18 36.32 9.96
N GLN A 202 5.78 37.07 10.89
CA GLN A 202 5.71 36.73 12.32
C GLN A 202 4.26 36.97 12.77
N ALA A 203 3.34 36.09 12.38
CA ALA A 203 2.12 35.95 13.13
C ALA A 203 2.50 35.19 14.40
N SER A 204 2.63 35.92 15.51
CA SER A 204 2.55 35.36 16.86
C SER A 204 1.25 34.56 16.95
N VAL A 205 1.34 33.26 16.69
CA VAL A 205 0.30 32.31 17.04
C VAL A 205 0.34 32.23 18.55
N ALA A 206 -0.53 32.99 19.20
CA ALA A 206 -0.83 32.81 20.61
C ALA A 206 -1.07 31.31 20.86
N PRO A 207 -0.43 30.70 21.86
CA PRO A 207 -0.63 29.29 22.14
C PRO A 207 -2.10 29.12 22.53
N SER A 208 -2.92 28.56 21.63
CA SER A 208 -4.26 28.14 22.01
C SER A 208 -4.10 27.04 23.08
N PRO A 209 -4.50 27.30 24.34
CA PRO A 209 -4.60 26.24 25.31
C PRO A 209 -5.84 25.42 24.95
N LEU A 210 -5.77 24.10 25.12
CA LEU A 210 -6.79 23.11 24.76
C LEU A 210 -6.64 22.49 23.35
N SER A 211 -5.44 21.97 23.02
CA SER A 211 -5.39 20.78 22.17
C SER A 211 -5.31 19.56 23.08
N THR A 212 -6.34 18.74 23.04
CA THR A 212 -6.49 17.47 23.77
C THR A 212 -5.20 16.63 23.68
N GLN A 213 -4.35 16.75 24.70
CA GLN A 213 -3.25 15.84 24.95
C GLN A 213 -3.86 14.50 25.30
N GLY A 214 -3.89 13.57 24.35
CA GLY A 214 -4.64 12.34 24.54
C GLY A 214 -4.10 11.12 23.80
N PHE A 215 -2.88 11.16 23.26
CA PHE A 215 -2.12 9.96 22.95
C PHE A 215 -0.65 10.27 23.17
N THR A 216 -0.01 9.55 24.08
CA THR A 216 1.44 9.53 24.24
C THR A 216 2.04 9.17 22.89
N SER A 217 2.69 10.12 22.22
CA SER A 217 3.27 9.88 20.90
C SER A 217 4.30 8.77 21.02
N LEU A 218 3.99 7.58 20.50
CA LEU A 218 4.95 6.48 20.47
C LEU A 218 6.14 6.93 19.62
N PRO A 219 7.39 6.75 20.08
CA PRO A 219 8.55 7.07 19.27
C PRO A 219 8.48 6.34 17.93
N LEU A 220 8.77 7.03 16.83
CA LEU A 220 8.80 6.45 15.48
C LEU A 220 9.65 5.17 15.41
N LEU A 221 10.72 5.12 16.20
CA LEU A 221 11.58 3.95 16.33
C LEU A 221 10.82 2.73 16.84
N VAL A 222 9.99 2.90 17.88
CA VAL A 222 9.20 1.83 18.49
C VAL A 222 8.13 1.35 17.53
N THR A 223 7.42 2.27 16.87
CA THR A 223 6.38 1.89 15.90
C THR A 223 6.98 1.21 14.65
N THR A 224 8.15 1.67 14.18
CA THR A 224 8.87 1.04 13.07
C THR A 224 9.37 -0.35 13.45
N ALA A 225 9.95 -0.52 14.64
CA ALA A 225 10.39 -1.82 15.14
C ALA A 225 9.23 -2.80 15.29
N ALA A 226 8.10 -2.34 15.86
CA ALA A 226 6.88 -3.13 15.98
C ALA A 226 6.35 -3.53 14.60
N PHE A 227 6.24 -2.60 13.66
CA PHE A 227 5.79 -2.89 12.30
C PHE A 227 6.72 -3.90 11.60
N ALA A 228 8.03 -3.69 11.66
CA ALA A 228 9.00 -4.61 11.07
C ALA A 228 8.95 -6.00 11.70
N THR A 229 8.71 -6.09 13.01
CA THR A 229 8.51 -7.36 13.73
C THR A 229 7.21 -8.05 13.33
N ILE A 230 6.14 -7.32 13.02
CA ILE A 230 4.92 -7.95 12.49
C ILE A 230 5.19 -8.44 11.06
N ALA A 231 5.80 -7.61 10.21
CA ALA A 231 6.09 -7.94 8.82
C ALA A 231 7.02 -9.15 8.67
N ILE A 232 8.04 -9.29 9.53
CA ILE A 232 9.00 -10.40 9.47
C ILE A 232 8.33 -11.75 9.78
N ASN A 233 7.30 -11.74 10.63
CA ASN A 233 6.61 -12.96 11.06
C ASN A 233 5.48 -13.38 10.11
N ILE A 234 5.07 -12.58 9.12
CA ILE A 234 4.00 -12.98 8.18
C ILE A 234 4.24 -14.36 7.54
N PRO A 235 5.44 -14.68 7.02
CA PRO A 235 5.68 -15.95 6.35
C PRO A 235 5.51 -17.17 7.26
N THR A 236 5.75 -17.05 8.57
CA THR A 236 5.58 -18.17 9.51
C THR A 236 4.13 -18.57 9.69
N PHE A 237 3.18 -17.70 9.31
CA PHE A 237 1.75 -17.95 9.38
C PHE A 237 1.13 -18.28 8.01
N ARG A 238 1.91 -18.53 6.94
CA ARG A 238 1.38 -18.71 5.57
C ARG A 238 0.30 -19.80 5.45
N ASP A 239 0.47 -20.89 6.19
CA ASP A 239 -0.43 -22.06 6.17
C ASP A 239 -1.42 -22.02 7.34
N SER A 240 -1.42 -20.94 8.13
CA SER A 240 -2.28 -20.74 9.29
C SER A 240 -3.47 -19.83 8.94
N PRO A 241 -4.65 -20.07 9.54
CA PRO A 241 -5.79 -19.15 9.41
C PRO A 241 -5.51 -17.74 9.95
N GLN A 242 -4.40 -17.55 10.66
CA GLN A 242 -3.95 -16.26 11.17
C GLN A 242 -3.30 -15.37 10.10
N LEU A 243 -3.00 -15.88 8.91
CA LEU A 243 -2.37 -15.10 7.83
C LEU A 243 -3.18 -13.85 7.48
N ILE A 244 -4.48 -14.02 7.20
CA ILE A 244 -5.34 -12.90 6.77
C ILE A 244 -5.49 -11.84 7.86
N PRO A 245 -5.85 -12.18 9.11
CA PRO A 245 -5.86 -11.21 10.21
C PRO A 245 -4.53 -10.45 10.36
N LEU A 246 -3.40 -11.14 10.22
CA LEU A 246 -2.08 -10.52 10.33
C LEU A 246 -1.80 -9.54 9.18
N VAL A 247 -2.15 -9.92 7.94
CA VAL A 247 -2.06 -9.02 6.78
C VAL A 247 -2.96 -7.79 6.98
N LEU A 248 -4.19 -7.95 7.46
CA LEU A 248 -5.07 -6.82 7.77
C LEU A 248 -4.49 -5.94 8.89
N ALA A 249 -3.91 -6.56 9.93
CA ALA A 249 -3.22 -5.82 10.99
C ALA A 249 -2.06 -4.99 10.44
N THR A 250 -1.28 -5.51 9.48
CA THR A 250 -0.24 -4.68 8.83
C THR A 250 -0.80 -3.48 8.10
N ARG A 251 -1.95 -3.61 7.43
CA ARG A 251 -2.65 -2.48 6.78
C ARG A 251 -3.10 -1.45 7.81
N LEU A 252 -3.65 -1.88 8.94
CA LEU A 252 -4.01 -0.97 10.03
C LEU A 252 -2.77 -0.26 10.62
N PHE A 253 -1.66 -0.99 10.80
CA PHE A 253 -0.40 -0.39 11.24
C PHE A 253 0.09 0.67 10.25
N LEU A 254 -0.01 0.43 8.95
CA LEU A 254 0.37 1.41 7.92
C LEU A 254 -0.40 2.74 8.02
N LEU A 255 -1.50 2.82 8.78
CA LEU A 255 -2.23 4.07 9.06
C LEU A 255 -1.67 4.86 10.24
N LEU A 256 -0.90 4.23 11.14
CA LEU A 256 -0.33 4.88 12.33
C LEU A 256 0.42 6.18 12.02
N PRO A 257 1.16 6.30 10.89
CA PRO A 257 1.83 7.55 10.59
C PRO A 257 0.92 8.77 10.43
N TYR A 258 -0.36 8.60 10.15
CA TYR A 258 -1.31 9.71 10.01
C TYR A 258 -1.92 10.14 11.35
N PHE A 259 -1.88 9.28 12.37
CA PHE A 259 -2.44 9.57 13.70
C PHE A 259 -1.37 10.02 14.71
N SER A 260 -0.17 9.44 14.63
CA SER A 260 0.82 9.51 15.73
C SER A 260 1.78 10.71 15.66
N PHE A 261 1.72 11.53 14.61
CA PHE A 261 2.81 12.43 14.26
C PHE A 261 2.64 13.89 14.68
N SER A 262 1.75 14.20 15.64
CA SER A 262 1.49 15.57 16.13
C SER A 262 2.66 16.25 16.90
N GLY A 263 3.88 15.69 16.93
CA GLY A 263 4.98 16.28 17.71
C GLY A 263 6.41 15.80 17.39
N ILE A 264 6.66 15.24 16.19
CA ILE A 264 8.00 14.71 15.86
C ILE A 264 8.91 15.81 15.29
N ARG A 265 10.05 16.08 15.95
CA ARG A 265 11.11 16.91 15.38
C ARG A 265 11.75 16.20 14.15
N PRO A 266 12.00 16.90 13.03
CA PRO A 266 11.86 16.28 11.70
C PRO A 266 13.05 15.43 11.21
N THR A 267 14.28 15.64 11.66
CA THR A 267 15.45 15.11 10.93
C THR A 267 16.14 13.92 11.60
N ASP A 268 16.39 13.96 12.90
CA ASP A 268 17.27 12.95 13.54
C ASP A 268 16.54 11.61 13.80
N ARG A 269 15.21 11.64 13.88
CA ARG A 269 14.39 10.45 14.17
C ARG A 269 14.06 9.60 12.94
N ILE A 270 14.12 10.17 11.74
CA ILE A 270 13.83 9.43 10.51
C ILE A 270 15.01 8.53 10.16
N ASN A 271 16.24 9.06 10.22
CA ASN A 271 17.45 8.29 9.91
C ASN A 271 17.62 7.08 10.83
N SER A 272 17.33 7.25 12.13
CA SER A 272 17.34 6.15 13.10
C SER A 272 16.24 5.11 12.83
N ALA A 273 15.03 5.55 12.44
CA ALA A 273 13.96 4.63 12.04
C ALA A 273 14.32 3.84 10.77
N TRP A 274 14.92 4.48 9.77
CA TRP A 274 15.46 3.81 8.58
C TRP A 274 16.53 2.79 8.92
N ALA A 275 17.48 3.15 9.79
CA ALA A 275 18.53 2.23 10.23
C ALA A 275 17.94 0.99 10.91
N VAL A 276 16.93 1.14 11.78
CA VAL A 276 16.25 0.01 12.41
C VAL A 276 15.47 -0.82 11.41
N GLY A 277 14.67 -0.19 10.55
CA GLY A 277 13.90 -0.90 9.53
C GLY A 277 14.80 -1.70 8.58
N PHE A 278 15.88 -1.07 8.11
CA PHE A 278 16.86 -1.73 7.24
C PHE A 278 17.62 -2.84 7.96
N GLY A 279 18.00 -2.63 9.22
CA GLY A 279 18.64 -3.66 10.05
C GLY A 279 17.77 -4.91 10.20
N VAL A 280 16.48 -4.74 10.48
CA VAL A 280 15.53 -5.87 10.56
C VAL A 280 15.40 -6.59 9.21
N ILE A 281 15.32 -5.85 8.11
CA ILE A 281 15.30 -6.47 6.77
C ILE A 281 16.56 -7.25 6.50
N MET A 282 17.75 -6.70 6.79
CA MET A 282 19.02 -7.38 6.52
C MET A 282 19.16 -8.67 7.33
N ILE A 283 18.71 -8.67 8.58
CA ILE A 283 18.64 -9.87 9.41
C ILE A 283 17.73 -10.90 8.76
N ASN A 284 16.54 -10.50 8.32
CA ASN A 284 15.62 -11.46 7.71
C ASN A 284 16.05 -11.91 6.31
N PHE A 285 16.65 -11.03 5.53
CA PHE A 285 17.22 -11.32 4.23
C PHE A 285 18.21 -12.48 4.36
N ARG A 286 19.12 -12.36 5.33
CA ARG A 286 20.09 -13.42 5.64
C ARG A 286 19.42 -14.71 6.12
N ALA A 287 18.39 -14.62 6.95
CA ALA A 287 17.68 -15.80 7.46
C ALA A 287 16.86 -16.52 6.37
N ALA A 288 16.14 -15.77 5.54
CA ALA A 288 15.22 -16.28 4.52
C ALA A 288 15.93 -16.82 3.28
N ILE A 289 17.09 -16.25 2.94
CA ILE A 289 17.88 -16.69 1.78
C ILE A 289 18.91 -17.75 2.19
N GLY A 290 19.30 -17.80 3.47
CA GLY A 290 20.32 -18.73 3.96
C GLY A 290 21.64 -18.53 3.21
N ASN A 291 22.09 -19.56 2.49
CA ASN A 291 23.28 -19.50 1.62
C ASN A 291 22.97 -19.06 0.17
N GLY A 292 21.71 -18.76 -0.15
CA GLY A 292 21.30 -18.28 -1.47
C GLY A 292 21.91 -16.92 -1.81
N ASN A 293 21.79 -16.52 -3.08
CA ASN A 293 22.37 -15.28 -3.57
C ASN A 293 21.30 -14.17 -3.65
N VAL A 294 21.74 -12.91 -3.60
CA VAL A 294 20.88 -11.73 -3.84
C VAL A 294 20.12 -11.85 -5.18
N TRP A 295 20.71 -12.56 -6.13
CA TRP A 295 20.11 -12.89 -7.42
C TRP A 295 18.79 -13.64 -7.31
N ASP A 296 18.57 -14.44 -6.27
CA ASP A 296 17.31 -15.17 -6.09
C ASP A 296 16.14 -14.22 -5.78
N VAL A 297 16.41 -13.14 -5.04
CA VAL A 297 15.44 -12.07 -4.76
C VAL A 297 15.14 -11.24 -6.01
N LEU A 298 16.17 -10.91 -6.78
CA LEU A 298 16.02 -10.21 -8.07
C LEU A 298 15.26 -11.08 -9.08
N ASN A 299 15.55 -12.38 -9.10
CA ASN A 299 14.83 -13.35 -9.89
C ASN A 299 13.37 -13.44 -9.44
N ALA A 300 13.08 -13.51 -8.14
CA ALA A 300 11.70 -13.49 -7.65
C ALA A 300 10.92 -12.25 -8.11
N LEU A 301 11.56 -11.08 -8.14
CA LEU A 301 10.98 -9.85 -8.68
C LEU A 301 10.67 -9.92 -10.19
N GLN A 302 11.42 -10.71 -10.96
CA GLN A 302 11.27 -10.84 -12.42
C GLN A 302 10.41 -12.03 -12.85
N SER A 303 10.57 -13.18 -12.20
CA SER A 303 9.99 -14.46 -12.57
C SER A 303 8.93 -14.98 -11.59
N GLY A 304 8.85 -14.45 -10.37
CA GLY A 304 7.93 -14.91 -9.32
C GLY A 304 6.42 -14.76 -9.58
N PRO A 305 5.59 -15.03 -8.56
CA PRO A 305 4.14 -14.86 -8.63
C PRO A 305 3.71 -13.44 -9.03
N GLN A 306 2.48 -13.29 -9.56
CA GLN A 306 2.03 -11.98 -10.06
C GLN A 306 1.85 -10.96 -8.93
N SER A 307 1.42 -11.42 -7.75
CA SER A 307 1.33 -10.63 -6.52
C SER A 307 2.69 -10.06 -6.10
N VAL A 308 3.72 -10.90 -6.06
CA VAL A 308 5.11 -10.52 -5.73
C VAL A 308 5.66 -9.53 -6.74
N LYS A 309 5.41 -9.73 -8.03
CA LYS A 309 5.79 -8.78 -9.09
C LYS A 309 5.09 -7.44 -8.94
N ALA A 310 3.79 -7.44 -8.66
CA ALA A 310 3.02 -6.22 -8.46
C ALA A 310 3.61 -5.39 -7.32
N LEU A 311 3.78 -6.02 -6.15
CA LEU A 311 4.22 -5.37 -4.92
C LEU A 311 5.71 -4.99 -4.96
N GLY A 312 6.57 -5.90 -5.42
CA GLY A 312 8.00 -5.65 -5.51
C GLY A 312 8.35 -4.56 -6.53
N ARG A 313 7.70 -4.55 -7.71
CA ARG A 313 7.94 -3.49 -8.70
C ARG A 313 7.40 -2.14 -8.24
N ASP A 314 6.27 -2.12 -7.54
CA ASP A 314 5.80 -0.90 -6.88
C ASP A 314 6.85 -0.35 -5.93
N ALA A 315 7.45 -1.18 -5.07
CA ALA A 315 8.52 -0.75 -4.18
C ALA A 315 9.73 -0.18 -4.93
N VAL A 316 10.15 -0.80 -6.04
CA VAL A 316 11.24 -0.27 -6.89
C VAL A 316 10.88 1.09 -7.48
N ILE A 317 9.67 1.26 -8.02
CA ILE A 317 9.19 2.54 -8.56
C ILE A 317 9.12 3.58 -7.43
N ALA A 318 8.68 3.19 -6.24
CA ALA A 318 8.59 4.05 -5.07
C ALA A 318 9.97 4.52 -4.61
N LEU A 319 10.99 3.64 -4.62
CA LEU A 319 12.38 4.02 -4.33
C LEU A 319 12.94 4.96 -5.41
N ALA A 320 12.67 4.69 -6.69
CA ALA A 320 13.08 5.55 -7.80
C ALA A 320 12.44 6.95 -7.69
N LEU A 321 11.17 7.02 -7.32
CA LEU A 321 10.47 8.28 -7.05
C LEU A 321 11.11 9.04 -5.89
N ALA A 322 11.44 8.36 -4.79
CA ALA A 322 12.10 8.99 -3.65
C ALA A 322 13.49 9.55 -4.02
N GLY A 323 14.28 8.79 -4.78
CA GLY A 323 15.57 9.23 -5.29
C GLY A 323 15.44 10.43 -6.24
N TRP A 324 14.44 10.43 -7.12
CA TRP A 324 14.16 11.54 -8.02
C TRP A 324 13.75 12.81 -7.26
N LEU A 325 12.83 12.70 -6.28
CA LEU A 325 12.45 13.83 -5.42
C LEU A 325 13.66 14.38 -4.67
N LYS A 326 14.54 13.51 -4.17
CA LYS A 326 15.75 13.94 -3.46
C LYS A 326 16.73 14.66 -4.38
N LEU A 327 16.90 14.19 -5.60
CA LEU A 327 17.73 14.86 -6.60
C LEU A 327 17.16 16.24 -6.96
N GLU A 328 15.84 16.34 -7.09
CA GLU A 328 15.16 17.62 -7.36
C GLU A 328 15.37 18.62 -6.21
N GLU A 329 15.30 18.18 -4.96
CA GLU A 329 15.61 19.01 -3.76
C GLU A 329 17.04 19.55 -3.75
N VAL A 330 18.01 18.87 -4.38
CA VAL A 330 19.43 19.28 -4.41
C VAL A 330 19.71 20.24 -5.57
N VAL A 331 18.97 20.13 -6.67
CA VAL A 331 19.20 20.93 -7.90
C VAL A 331 18.51 22.30 -7.86
N LEU A 332 17.41 22.43 -7.11
CA LEU A 332 16.62 23.67 -6.98
C LEU A 332 17.04 24.50 -5.77
#